data_AF-A0A8D2NHY7-F1
#
_entry.id   AF-A0A8D2NHY7-F1
#
_cell.length_a   1.000
_cell.length_b   1.000
_cell.length_c   1.000
_cell.angle_alpha   90.00
_cell.angle_beta   90.00
_cell.angle_gamma   90.00
#
_symmetry.space_group_name_H-M   'P 1'
#
loop_
_entity.id
_entity.type
_entity.pdbx_description
1 polymer ?
#
loop_
_entity_poly.entity_id
_entity_poly.type
_entity_poly.pdbx_seq_one_letter_code
_entity_poly.pdbx_strand_id
1 'polypeptide(L)' 'GKSEDAQSCIRAMDFPQHSQQVLEQLNQQRQLGLLCDCTFVVDGIDFKAHKAVLAACSDYFRMLFHNSVLRL' A
#
# COMPACT_ATOMS: atom_id res chain seq x y z
N GLY A 1 -33.09 31.98 -7.62
CA GLY A 1 -32.18 32.47 -8.67
C GLY A 1 -30.76 32.35 -8.18
N LYS A 2 -29.95 31.53 -8.89
CA LYS A 2 -28.49 31.39 -8.79
C LYS A 2 -27.89 31.39 -7.37
N SER A 3 -28.05 30.29 -6.64
CA SER A 3 -27.19 29.99 -5.49
C SER A 3 -27.00 28.50 -5.18
N GLU A 4 -27.36 27.57 -6.08
CA GLU A 4 -27.28 26.12 -5.78
C GLU A 4 -26.46 25.30 -6.79
N ASP A 5 -25.96 25.92 -7.87
CA ASP A 5 -25.33 25.17 -8.97
C ASP A 5 -23.80 25.03 -8.88
N ALA A 6 -23.15 25.60 -7.85
CA ALA A 6 -21.68 25.58 -7.72
C ALA A 6 -21.15 24.57 -6.69
N GLN A 7 -22.02 23.86 -5.96
CA GLN A 7 -21.63 22.89 -4.91
C GLN A 7 -21.80 21.41 -5.34
N SER A 8 -22.04 21.14 -6.62
CA SER A 8 -22.29 19.78 -7.15
C SER A 8 -21.07 19.12 -7.82
N CYS A 9 -19.94 19.83 -7.94
CA CYS A 9 -18.85 19.40 -8.84
C CYS A 9 -17.83 18.45 -8.23
N ILE A 10 -17.79 18.27 -6.91
CA ILE A 10 -16.99 17.20 -6.28
C ILE A 10 -17.90 16.00 -6.05
N ARG A 11 -18.45 15.43 -7.12
CA ARG A 11 -18.93 14.05 -7.01
C ARG A 11 -17.70 13.20 -6.74
N ALA A 12 -17.65 12.54 -5.59
CA ALA A 12 -16.69 11.47 -5.35
C ALA A 12 -16.81 10.51 -6.54
N MET A 13 -15.77 10.44 -7.36
CA MET A 13 -15.72 9.43 -8.41
C MET A 13 -15.51 8.10 -7.70
N ASP A 14 -16.59 7.35 -7.51
CA ASP A 14 -16.52 6.00 -6.98
C ASP A 14 -15.94 5.09 -8.05
N PHE A 15 -14.76 4.54 -7.78
CA PHE A 15 -14.14 3.48 -8.57
C PHE A 15 -14.20 2.17 -7.76
N PRO A 16 -15.31 1.44 -7.82
CA PRO A 16 -15.59 0.34 -6.89
C PRO A 16 -14.57 -0.80 -6.93
N GLN A 17 -13.81 -0.99 -8.01
CA GLN A 17 -12.77 -2.01 -8.15
C GLN A 17 -11.34 -1.47 -7.98
N HIS A 18 -11.15 -0.17 -7.76
CA HIS A 18 -9.82 0.43 -7.78
C HIS A 18 -8.89 -0.16 -6.72
N SER A 19 -9.38 -0.33 -5.49
CA SER A 19 -8.59 -0.89 -4.39
C SER A 19 -8.16 -2.34 -4.67
N GLN A 20 -9.04 -3.15 -5.26
CA GLN A 20 -8.73 -4.51 -5.69
C GLN A 20 -7.65 -4.51 -6.77
N GLN A 21 -7.81 -3.70 -7.82
CA GLN A 21 -6.84 -3.61 -8.91
C GLN A 21 -5.47 -3.16 -8.42
N VAL A 22 -5.42 -2.14 -7.55
CA VAL A 22 -4.17 -1.67 -6.94
C VAL A 22 -3.51 -2.80 -6.14
N LEU A 23 -4.27 -3.55 -5.33
CA LEU A 23 -3.73 -4.65 -4.55
C LEU A 23 -3.23 -5.81 -5.42
N GLU A 24 -3.93 -6.13 -6.52
CA GLU A 24 -3.49 -7.11 -7.51
C GLU A 24 -2.16 -6.69 -8.16
N GLN A 25 -2.02 -5.42 -8.54
CA GLN A 25 -0.77 -4.89 -9.12
C GLN A 25 0.38 -4.92 -8.12
N LEU A 26 0.15 -4.54 -6.86
CA LEU A 26 1.15 -4.63 -5.79
C LEU A 26 1.57 -6.08 -5.53
N ASN A 27 0.64 -7.03 -5.64
CA ASN A 27 0.94 -8.45 -5.50
C ASN A 27 1.78 -8.98 -6.67
N GLN A 28 1.52 -8.54 -7.90
CA GLN A 28 2.35 -8.88 -9.06
C GLN A 28 3.77 -8.31 -8.94
N GLN A 29 3.89 -7.04 -8.54
CA GLN A 29 5.18 -6.40 -8.24
C GLN A 29 5.96 -7.21 -7.19
N ARG A 30 5.29 -7.66 -6.13
CA ARG A 30 5.88 -8.51 -5.09
C ARG A 30 6.44 -9.82 -5.65
N GLN A 31 5.66 -10.52 -6.48
CA GLN A 31 6.07 -11.80 -7.09
C GLN A 31 7.26 -11.65 -8.05
N LEU A 32 7.32 -10.54 -8.79
CA LEU A 32 8.42 -10.21 -9.70
C LEU A 32 9.62 -9.54 -8.99
N GLY A 33 9.47 -9.18 -7.71
CA GLY A 33 10.47 -8.46 -6.95
C GLY A 33 10.70 -7.00 -7.37
N LEU A 34 9.74 -6.41 -8.08
CA LEU A 34 9.79 -5.03 -8.55
C LEU A 34 9.29 -4.08 -7.46
N LEU A 35 9.96 -2.94 -7.29
CA LEU A 35 9.59 -1.87 -6.35
C LEU A 35 9.49 -2.28 -4.87
N CYS A 36 9.82 -3.53 -4.53
CA CYS A 36 9.96 -4.00 -3.16
C CYS A 36 11.16 -3.31 -2.48
N ASP A 37 10.92 -2.73 -1.32
CA ASP A 37 11.87 -1.97 -0.50
C ASP A 37 12.26 -2.69 0.80
N CYS A 38 11.81 -3.95 0.97
CA CYS A 38 12.27 -4.87 2.00
C CYS A 38 12.27 -6.33 1.51
N THR A 39 13.13 -7.15 2.15
CA THR A 39 13.22 -8.59 1.95
C THR A 39 13.33 -9.27 3.32
N PHE A 40 12.52 -10.28 3.58
CA PHE A 40 12.68 -11.16 4.75
C PHE A 40 13.39 -12.44 4.33
N VAL A 41 14.44 -12.81 5.04
CA VAL A 41 15.17 -14.06 4.80
C VAL A 41 14.75 -15.06 5.87
N VAL A 42 14.10 -16.14 5.48
CA VAL A 42 13.67 -17.22 6.39
C VAL A 42 14.19 -18.53 5.82
N ASP A 43 15.03 -19.22 6.59
CA ASP A 43 15.67 -20.49 6.18
C ASP A 43 16.36 -20.42 4.81
N GLY A 44 16.98 -19.27 4.51
CA GLY A 44 17.67 -19.03 3.23
C GLY A 44 16.75 -18.69 2.05
N ILE A 45 15.45 -18.52 2.28
CA ILE A 45 14.46 -18.11 1.27
C ILE A 45 14.15 -16.62 1.42
N ASP A 46 14.24 -15.90 0.32
CA ASP A 46 13.97 -14.46 0.24
C ASP A 46 12.48 -14.17 -0.04
N PHE A 47 11.85 -13.40 0.85
CA PHE A 47 10.49 -12.90 0.71
C PHE A 47 10.51 -11.38 0.54
N LYS A 48 10.42 -10.93 -0.72
CA LYS A 48 10.33 -9.50 -1.06
C LYS A 48 8.95 -8.95 -0.70
N ALA A 49 8.90 -7.70 -0.22
CA ALA A 49 7.65 -7.02 0.13
C ALA A 49 7.78 -5.49 0.06
N HIS A 50 6.64 -4.81 0.23
CA HIS A 50 6.53 -3.36 0.29
C HIS A 50 6.27 -2.91 1.74
N LYS A 51 7.15 -2.10 2.31
CA LYS A 51 7.01 -1.58 3.69
C LYS A 51 5.70 -0.84 3.89
N ALA A 52 5.29 -0.04 2.91
CA ALA A 52 4.04 0.74 2.96
C ALA A 52 2.81 -0.18 3.10
N VAL A 53 2.76 -1.29 2.34
CA VAL A 53 1.65 -2.25 2.42
C VAL A 53 1.64 -2.96 3.77
N LEU A 54 2.80 -3.43 4.23
CA LEU A 54 2.94 -4.08 5.54
C LEU A 54 2.53 -3.15 6.69
N ALA A 55 2.96 -1.89 6.67
CA ALA A 55 2.59 -0.88 7.66
C ALA A 55 1.09 -0.48 7.60
N ALA A 56 0.47 -0.56 6.43
CA ALA A 56 -0.96 -0.32 6.29
C ALA A 56 -1.80 -1.43 6.95
N CYS A 57 -1.31 -2.67 6.93
CA CYS A 57 -2.05 -3.86 7.39
C CYS A 57 -1.63 -4.38 8.78
N SER A 58 -0.55 -3.87 9.38
CA SER A 58 -0.01 -4.37 10.66
C SER A 58 0.65 -3.27 11.47
N ASP A 59 0.19 -3.07 12.71
CA ASP A 59 0.78 -2.09 13.63
C ASP A 59 2.21 -2.45 14.02
N TYR A 60 2.55 -3.74 14.08
CA TYR A 60 3.93 -4.19 14.29
C TYR A 60 4.85 -3.65 13.19
N PHE A 61 4.49 -3.89 11.92
CA PHE A 61 5.30 -3.39 10.79
C PHE A 61 5.27 -1.86 10.69
N ARG A 62 4.13 -1.23 11.02
CA ARG A 62 4.04 0.23 11.08
C ARG A 62 5.03 0.79 12.09
N MET A 63 5.05 0.30 13.32
CA MET A 63 6.00 0.73 14.34
C MET A 63 7.44 0.38 13.98
N LEU A 64 7.68 -0.81 13.42
CA LEU A 64 9.00 -1.26 13.00
C LEU A 64 9.61 -0.32 11.96
N PHE A 65 8.85 0.05 10.93
CA PHE A 65 9.35 0.91 9.85
C PHE A 65 9.34 2.41 10.19
N HIS A 66 8.44 2.85 11.07
CA HIS A 66 8.41 4.25 11.51
C HIS A 66 9.58 4.58 12.44
N ASN A 67 9.97 3.64 13.31
CA ASN A 67 10.96 3.93 14.35
C ASN A 67 12.42 3.74 13.92
N SER A 68 12.74 3.17 12.75
CA SER A 68 14.13 2.98 12.25
C SER A 68 15.14 2.30 13.21
N VAL A 69 14.77 1.89 14.44
CA VAL A 69 15.71 1.37 15.47
C VAL A 69 16.00 -0.12 15.29
N LEU A 70 15.17 -0.87 14.57
CA LEU A 70 15.42 -2.28 14.28
C LEU A 70 15.83 -2.43 12.81
N ARG A 71 17.11 -2.24 12.54
CA ARG A 71 17.74 -2.88 11.37
C ARG A 71 17.87 -4.36 11.71
N LEU A 72 16.87 -5.15 11.30
CA LEU A 72 17.04 -6.59 11.12
C LEU A 72 17.93 -6.82 9.89
#